data_AF-N6YA66-F1
#
_entry.id   AF-N6YA66-F1
#
_cell.length_a   1.000
_cell.length_b   1.000
_cell.length_c   1.000
_cell.angle_alpha   90.00
_cell.angle_beta   90.00
_cell.angle_gamma   90.00
#
_symmetry.space_group_name_H-M   'P 1'
#
loop_
_entity.id
_entity.type
_entity.pdbx_description
1 polymer ?
#
loop_
_entity_poly.entity_id
_entity_poly.type
_entity_poly.pdbx_seq_one_letter_code
_entity_poly.pdbx_strand_id
1 'polypeptide(L)'
;MSDNHHADALISVLLESRVERAMERPHFRLELVDAKTGLPLSPEKRRENLRILFGEILKGMGLEHFAKTPVELLDQFAVMSVVKNHDTAGLLRSLINSFVIVYSTPETSERAVRALTQLEALRGEVSKTLRQSSPNEVVH
;
A
#
# COMPACT_ATOMS: atom_id res chain seq x y z
N MET A 1 -1.17 22.10 -23.68
CA MET A 1 0.01 22.13 -22.78
C MET A 1 -0.30 22.68 -21.37
N SER A 2 -1.42 23.39 -21.16
CA SER A 2 -1.78 23.93 -19.83
C SER A 2 -2.41 22.88 -18.89
N ASP A 3 -3.18 21.92 -19.41
CA ASP A 3 -3.88 20.91 -18.60
C ASP A 3 -2.96 19.91 -17.88
N ASN A 4 -1.82 19.55 -18.48
CA ASN A 4 -0.88 18.58 -17.90
C ASN A 4 -0.21 19.11 -16.62
N HIS A 5 0.12 20.41 -16.59
CA HIS A 5 0.75 21.02 -15.41
C HIS A 5 -0.21 21.08 -14.22
N HIS A 6 -1.52 21.22 -14.48
CA HIS A 6 -2.52 21.24 -13.43
C HIS A 6 -2.75 19.86 -12.83
N ALA A 7 -2.77 18.82 -13.66
CA ALA A 7 -2.86 17.43 -13.21
C ALA A 7 -1.66 17.01 -12.35
N ASP A 8 -0.44 17.38 -12.78
CA ASP A 8 0.79 17.07 -12.04
C ASP A 8 0.85 17.79 -10.68
N ALA A 9 0.35 19.03 -10.62
CA ALA A 9 0.23 19.78 -9.38
C ALA A 9 -0.76 19.11 -8.41
N LEU A 10 -1.93 18.68 -8.88
CA LEU A 10 -2.92 17.99 -8.07
C LEU A 10 -2.38 16.65 -7.53
N ILE A 11 -1.66 15.90 -8.36
CA ILE A 11 -0.99 14.67 -7.95
C ILE A 11 0.02 14.95 -6.83
N SER A 12 0.82 16.00 -6.97
CA SER A 12 1.83 16.38 -5.99
C SER A 12 1.20 16.77 -4.65
N VAL A 13 0.11 17.56 -4.68
CA VAL A 13 -0.64 17.96 -3.48
C VAL A 13 -1.27 16.74 -2.79
N LEU A 14 -1.88 15.83 -3.55
CA LEU A 14 -2.45 14.61 -3.00
C LEU A 14 -1.37 13.73 -2.35
N LEU A 15 -0.25 13.51 -3.05
CA LEU A 15 0.86 12.70 -2.56
C LEU A 15 1.37 13.25 -1.23
N GLU A 16 1.63 14.56 -1.18
CA GLU A 16 2.13 15.21 0.03
C GLU A 16 1.13 15.13 1.18
N SER A 17 -0.15 15.38 0.91
CA SER A 17 -1.21 15.23 1.91
C SER A 17 -1.27 13.81 2.48
N ARG A 18 -1.09 12.77 1.64
CA ARG A 18 -1.06 11.39 2.11
C ARG A 18 0.19 11.09 2.95
N VAL A 19 1.35 11.62 2.58
CA VAL A 19 2.60 11.45 3.32
C VAL A 19 2.49 12.08 4.71
N GLU A 20 2.05 13.33 4.81
CA GLU A 20 1.92 13.99 6.11
C GLU A 20 0.89 13.29 7.00
N ARG A 21 -0.22 12.83 6.43
CA ARG A 21 -1.21 12.00 7.14
C ARG A 21 -0.61 10.68 7.67
N ALA A 22 0.37 10.12 6.97
CA ALA A 22 1.09 8.93 7.42
C ALA A 22 2.09 9.26 8.53
N MET A 23 2.68 10.45 8.49
CA MET A 23 3.61 10.95 9.52
C MET A 23 2.90 11.32 10.84
N GLU A 24 1.63 11.75 10.78
CA GLU A 24 0.80 12.07 11.96
C GLU A 24 0.56 10.85 12.87
N ARG A 25 0.62 9.64 12.33
CA ARG A 25 0.41 8.40 13.07
C ARG A 25 1.72 7.66 13.19
N PRO A 26 2.30 7.55 14.41
CA PRO A 26 3.66 7.08 14.55
C PRO A 26 3.86 5.70 13.92
N HIS A 27 3.01 4.70 14.25
CA HIS A 27 3.29 3.30 13.90
C HIS A 27 1.98 2.50 13.75
N PHE A 28 1.78 1.85 12.61
CA PHE A 28 0.60 0.99 12.40
C PHE A 28 0.82 -0.47 12.78
N ARG A 29 1.96 -1.05 12.35
CA ARG A 29 2.41 -2.39 12.78
C ARG A 29 3.92 -2.55 12.65
N LEU A 30 4.46 -2.31 11.46
CA LEU A 30 5.88 -2.42 11.17
C LEU A 30 6.45 -1.07 10.74
N GLU A 31 7.75 -0.90 10.99
CA GLU A 31 8.50 0.30 10.68
C GLU A 31 9.63 0.01 9.69
N LEU A 32 9.95 1.03 8.89
CA LEU A 32 11.19 1.03 8.14
C LEU A 32 12.36 1.24 9.11
N VAL A 33 13.37 0.40 8.97
CA VAL A 33 14.61 0.48 9.74
C VAL A 33 15.77 0.88 8.85
N ASP A 34 16.73 1.58 9.42
CA ASP A 34 18.00 1.84 8.77
C ASP A 34 18.80 0.55 8.62
N ALA A 35 19.27 0.27 7.40
CA ALA A 35 19.93 -0.99 7.07
C ALA A 35 21.26 -1.21 7.80
N LYS A 36 21.92 -0.16 8.29
CA LYS A 36 23.22 -0.25 8.97
C LYS A 36 23.06 -0.42 10.47
N THR A 37 22.09 0.28 11.06
CA THR A 37 21.90 0.35 12.52
C THR A 37 20.80 -0.59 13.02
N GLY A 38 19.87 -1.01 12.15
CA GLY A 38 18.69 -1.79 12.51
C GLY A 38 17.65 -1.00 13.33
N LEU A 39 17.87 0.30 13.55
CA LEU A 39 16.97 1.18 14.29
C LEU A 39 15.92 1.79 13.35
N PRO A 40 14.74 2.19 13.86
CA PRO A 40 13.78 2.96 13.09
C PRO A 40 14.40 4.17 12.38
N LEU A 41 13.94 4.43 11.17
CA LEU A 41 14.35 5.64 10.43
C LEU A 41 13.97 6.91 11.20
N SER A 42 14.80 7.95 11.09
CA SER A 42 14.43 9.28 11.60
C SER A 42 13.15 9.78 10.90
N PRO A 43 12.37 10.67 11.53
CA PRO A 43 11.14 11.20 10.92
C PRO A 43 11.37 11.82 9.53
N GLU A 44 12.48 12.53 9.34
CA GLU A 44 12.86 13.14 8.07
C GLU A 44 13.11 12.06 7.02
N LYS A 45 13.88 11.03 7.39
CA LYS A 45 14.22 9.95 6.47
C LYS A 45 13.00 9.09 6.13
N ARG A 46 12.11 8.88 7.10
CA ARG A 46 10.83 8.20 6.88
C ARG A 46 9.96 8.97 5.91
N ARG A 47 9.81 10.30 6.08
CA ARG A 47 9.05 11.16 5.17
C ARG A 47 9.56 11.07 3.74
N GLU A 48 10.88 11.17 3.53
CA GLU A 48 11.50 11.02 2.21
C GLU A 48 11.17 9.67 1.56
N ASN A 49 11.32 8.58 2.31
CA ASN A 49 11.01 7.24 1.81
C ASN A 49 9.53 7.09 1.48
N LEU A 50 8.63 7.58 2.34
CA LEU A 50 7.20 7.51 2.07
C LEU A 50 6.81 8.31 0.83
N ARG A 51 7.41 9.47 0.58
CA ARG A 51 7.16 10.24 -0.64
C ARG A 51 7.52 9.44 -1.90
N ILE A 52 8.65 8.74 -1.88
CA ILE A 52 9.08 7.87 -2.98
C ILE A 52 8.11 6.69 -3.14
N LEU A 53 7.89 5.93 -2.06
CA LEU A 53 7.09 4.70 -2.08
C LEU A 53 5.63 4.97 -2.41
N PHE A 54 5.02 6.04 -1.88
CA PHE A 54 3.66 6.42 -2.24
C PHE A 54 3.56 6.87 -3.69
N GLY A 55 4.59 7.52 -4.23
CA GLY A 55 4.68 7.84 -5.65
C GLY A 55 4.73 6.58 -6.52
N GLU A 56 5.45 5.54 -6.07
CA GLU A 56 5.48 4.23 -6.73
C GLU A 56 4.11 3.53 -6.66
N ILE A 57 3.48 3.50 -5.50
CA ILE A 57 2.14 2.91 -5.33
C ILE A 57 1.12 3.64 -6.21
N LEU A 58 1.14 4.98 -6.22
CA LEU A 58 0.28 5.79 -7.08
C LEU A 58 0.45 5.42 -8.55
N LYS A 59 1.70 5.26 -9.03
CA LYS A 59 1.99 4.82 -10.40
C LYS A 59 1.50 3.39 -10.69
N GLY A 60 1.57 2.49 -9.71
CA GLY A 60 1.16 1.09 -9.86
C GLY A 60 -0.36 0.86 -9.75
N MET A 61 -1.05 1.70 -8.97
CA MET A 61 -2.48 1.55 -8.63
C MET A 61 -3.39 2.50 -9.40
N GLY A 62 -2.88 3.65 -9.82
CA GLY A 62 -3.65 4.74 -10.42
C GLY A 62 -4.21 5.73 -9.38
N LEU A 63 -4.47 6.96 -9.84
CA LEU A 63 -4.84 8.11 -9.00
C LEU A 63 -6.09 7.86 -8.15
N GLU A 64 -7.16 7.38 -8.77
CA GLU A 64 -8.46 7.23 -8.10
C GLU A 64 -8.40 6.22 -6.94
N HIS A 65 -7.79 5.06 -7.19
CA HIS A 65 -7.65 4.01 -6.19
C HIS A 65 -6.69 4.43 -5.07
N PHE A 66 -5.58 5.07 -5.43
CA PHE A 66 -4.66 5.64 -4.43
C PHE A 66 -5.38 6.65 -3.53
N ALA A 67 -6.17 7.57 -4.11
CA ALA A 67 -6.92 8.60 -3.41
C ALA A 67 -8.03 8.04 -2.48
N LYS A 68 -8.56 6.85 -2.74
CA LYS A 68 -9.56 6.18 -1.89
C LYS A 68 -8.96 5.22 -0.87
N THR A 69 -7.72 4.77 -1.07
CA THR A 69 -7.08 3.78 -0.20
C THR A 69 -6.71 4.41 1.14
N PRO A 70 -7.04 3.80 2.29
CA PRO A 70 -6.62 4.30 3.61
C PRO A 70 -5.10 4.47 3.69
N VAL A 71 -4.63 5.57 4.30
CA VAL A 71 -3.19 5.88 4.40
C VAL A 71 -2.44 4.79 5.15
N GLU A 72 -3.12 4.20 6.14
CA GLU A 72 -2.64 3.10 6.96
C GLU A 72 -2.23 1.88 6.14
N LEU A 73 -3.04 1.58 5.11
CA LEU A 73 -2.78 0.47 4.21
C LEU A 73 -1.65 0.81 3.23
N LEU A 74 -1.61 2.05 2.74
CA LEU A 74 -0.53 2.52 1.87
C LEU A 74 0.83 2.46 2.58
N ASP A 75 0.90 2.92 3.82
CA ASP A 75 2.11 2.88 4.65
C ASP A 75 2.57 1.44 4.90
N GLN A 76 1.67 0.58 5.38
CA GLN A 76 2.05 -0.81 5.66
C GLN A 76 2.41 -1.60 4.40
N PHE A 77 1.77 -1.31 3.26
CA PHE A 77 2.17 -1.88 1.98
C PHE A 77 3.59 -1.43 1.58
N ALA A 78 3.90 -0.14 1.71
CA ALA A 78 5.22 0.43 1.44
C ALA A 78 6.30 -0.18 2.35
N VAL A 79 6.02 -0.32 3.65
CA VAL A 79 6.93 -0.97 4.60
C VAL A 79 7.18 -2.42 4.19
N MET A 80 6.12 -3.17 3.91
CA MET A 80 6.23 -4.60 3.58
C MET A 80 6.94 -4.86 2.26
N SER A 81 6.75 -4.03 1.23
CA SER A 81 7.47 -4.17 -0.04
C SER A 81 8.96 -4.00 0.17
N VAL A 82 9.39 -3.00 0.95
CA VAL A 82 10.81 -2.77 1.27
C VAL A 82 11.38 -3.91 2.12
N VAL A 83 10.68 -4.32 3.18
CA VAL A 83 11.14 -5.41 4.07
C VAL A 83 11.29 -6.73 3.31
N LYS A 84 10.45 -6.99 2.31
CA LYS A 84 10.51 -8.18 1.46
C LYS A 84 11.38 -8.00 0.22
N ASN A 85 12.02 -6.84 0.04
CA ASN A 85 12.82 -6.52 -1.14
C ASN A 85 12.06 -6.70 -2.46
N HIS A 86 10.81 -6.25 -2.51
CA HIS A 86 9.96 -6.26 -3.69
C HIS A 86 9.91 -4.88 -4.35
N ASP A 87 9.83 -4.83 -5.68
CA ASP A 87 9.45 -3.62 -6.41
C ASP A 87 8.01 -3.23 -6.03
N THR A 88 7.87 -2.12 -5.30
CA THR A 88 6.59 -1.65 -4.73
C THR A 88 5.52 -1.46 -5.81
N ALA A 89 5.86 -0.79 -6.91
CA ALA A 89 4.91 -0.58 -8.00
C ALA A 89 4.81 -1.81 -8.92
N GLY A 90 5.92 -2.52 -9.09
CA GLY A 90 6.02 -3.73 -9.89
C GLY A 90 5.12 -4.84 -9.38
N LEU A 91 4.99 -4.99 -8.06
CA LEU A 91 4.10 -5.98 -7.46
C LEU A 91 2.63 -5.75 -7.83
N LEU A 92 2.17 -4.50 -7.79
CA LEU A 92 0.80 -4.13 -8.16
C LEU A 92 0.55 -4.32 -9.66
N ARG A 93 1.47 -3.86 -10.51
CA ARG A 93 1.39 -4.06 -11.96
C ARG A 93 1.41 -5.54 -12.32
N SER A 94 2.27 -6.33 -11.68
CA SER A 94 2.37 -7.77 -11.89
C SER A 94 1.08 -8.48 -11.50
N LEU A 95 0.48 -8.13 -10.35
CA LEU A 95 -0.80 -8.69 -9.91
C LEU A 95 -1.90 -8.44 -10.95
N ILE A 96 -2.08 -7.19 -11.38
CA ILE A 96 -3.12 -6.80 -12.34
C ILE A 96 -2.89 -7.49 -13.68
N ASN A 97 -1.68 -7.38 -14.24
CA ASN A 97 -1.37 -7.95 -15.55
C ASN A 97 -1.52 -9.47 -15.55
N SER A 98 -1.01 -10.15 -14.51
CA SER A 98 -1.11 -11.60 -14.40
C SER A 98 -2.57 -12.03 -14.33
N PHE A 99 -3.38 -11.37 -13.48
CA PHE A 99 -4.79 -11.71 -13.34
C PHE A 99 -5.56 -11.49 -14.64
N VAL A 100 -5.36 -10.35 -15.32
CA VAL A 100 -6.03 -10.05 -16.59
C VAL A 100 -5.69 -11.10 -17.65
N ILE A 101 -4.43 -11.50 -17.75
CA ILE A 101 -3.99 -12.55 -18.69
C ILE A 101 -4.68 -13.88 -18.35
N VAL A 102 -4.57 -14.37 -17.12
CA VAL A 102 -5.11 -15.69 -16.77
C VAL A 102 -6.64 -15.73 -16.74
N TYR A 103 -7.31 -14.61 -16.44
CA TYR A 103 -8.76 -14.56 -16.44
C TYR A 103 -9.33 -14.52 -17.87
N SER A 104 -8.63 -13.84 -18.78
CA SER A 104 -9.07 -13.70 -20.18
C SER A 104 -8.79 -14.95 -21.03
N THR A 105 -8.06 -15.93 -20.50
CA THR A 105 -7.80 -17.21 -21.15
C THR A 105 -8.83 -18.25 -20.67
N PRO A 106 -9.69 -18.79 -21.57
CA PRO A 106 -10.78 -19.69 -21.17
C PRO A 106 -10.33 -20.86 -20.29
N GLU A 107 -9.18 -21.46 -20.61
CA GLU A 107 -8.61 -22.64 -19.94
C GLU A 107 -8.18 -22.37 -18.50
N THR A 108 -7.91 -21.10 -18.15
CA THR A 108 -7.40 -20.70 -16.83
C THR A 108 -8.34 -19.75 -16.08
N SER A 109 -9.40 -19.26 -16.73
CA SER A 109 -10.35 -18.28 -16.21
C SER A 109 -10.92 -18.64 -14.83
N GLU A 110 -11.44 -19.85 -14.67
CA GLU A 110 -11.99 -20.30 -13.38
C GLU A 110 -10.93 -20.37 -12.28
N ARG A 111 -9.70 -20.78 -12.63
CA ARG A 111 -8.58 -20.85 -11.67
C ARG A 111 -8.16 -19.45 -11.25
N ALA A 112 -8.19 -18.47 -12.15
CA ALA A 112 -7.94 -17.08 -11.83
C ALA A 112 -8.96 -16.57 -10.80
N VAL A 113 -10.25 -16.81 -11.02
CA VAL A 113 -11.31 -16.43 -10.06
C VAL A 113 -11.08 -17.09 -8.70
N ARG A 114 -10.78 -18.39 -8.68
CA ARG A 114 -10.48 -19.09 -7.41
C ARG A 114 -9.30 -18.48 -6.66
N ALA A 115 -8.23 -18.11 -7.36
CA ALA A 115 -7.08 -17.44 -6.75
C ALA A 115 -7.45 -16.05 -6.18
N LEU A 116 -8.27 -15.28 -6.90
CA LEU A 116 -8.78 -14.01 -6.38
C LEU A 116 -9.65 -14.21 -5.14
N THR A 117 -10.57 -15.17 -5.15
CA THR A 117 -11.40 -15.51 -3.98
C THR A 117 -10.55 -15.91 -2.77
N GLN A 118 -9.45 -16.64 -2.98
CA GLN A 118 -8.51 -16.96 -1.91
C GLN A 118 -7.84 -15.71 -1.32
N LEU A 119 -7.42 -14.76 -2.16
CA LEU A 119 -6.90 -13.47 -1.67
C LEU A 119 -7.96 -12.68 -0.89
N GLU A 120 -9.21 -12.69 -1.34
CA GLU A 120 -10.32 -12.03 -0.65
C GLU A 120 -10.65 -12.69 0.70
N ALA A 121 -10.54 -14.01 0.79
CA ALA A 121 -10.68 -14.75 2.04
C ALA A 121 -9.59 -14.34 3.04
N LEU A 122 -8.32 -14.29 2.61
CA LEU A 122 -7.20 -13.81 3.45
C LEU A 122 -7.42 -12.36 3.91
N ARG A 123 -7.94 -11.47 3.05
CA ARG A 123 -8.34 -10.11 3.44
C ARG A 123 -9.42 -10.12 4.54
N GLY A 124 -10.38 -11.04 4.44
CA GLY A 124 -11.40 -11.26 5.45
C GLY A 124 -10.81 -11.74 6.79
N GLU A 125 -9.83 -12.64 6.75
CA GLU A 125 -9.11 -13.12 7.94
C GLU A 125 -8.36 -11.98 8.64
N VAL A 126 -7.59 -11.16 7.90
CA VAL A 126 -6.89 -9.98 8.45
C VAL A 126 -7.88 -9.04 9.16
N SER A 127 -9.06 -8.84 8.57
CA SER A 127 -10.11 -7.99 9.15
C SER A 127 -10.69 -8.58 10.44
N LYS A 128 -10.82 -9.90 10.54
CA LYS A 128 -11.27 -10.60 11.76
C LYS A 128 -10.20 -10.53 12.85
N THR A 129 -8.93 -10.79 12.52
CA THR A 129 -7.82 -10.69 13.47
C THR A 129 -7.73 -9.29 14.06
N LEU A 130 -7.84 -8.24 13.23
CA LEU A 130 -7.87 -6.86 13.71
C LEU A 130 -8.98 -6.58 14.74
N ARG A 131 -10.17 -7.15 14.53
CA ARG A 131 -11.31 -6.98 15.46
C ARG A 131 -11.13 -7.78 16.76
N GLN A 132 -10.50 -8.95 16.68
CA GLN A 132 -10.24 -9.82 17.83
C GLN A 132 -9.05 -9.35 18.69
N SER A 133 -8.17 -8.51 18.16
CA SER A 133 -7.13 -7.83 18.94
C SER A 133 -7.62 -6.57 19.67
N SER A 134 -8.91 -6.19 19.51
CA SER A 134 -9.55 -5.04 20.15
C SER A 134 -10.54 -5.32 21.31
N PRO A 135 -10.55 -6.47 22.04
CA PRO A 135 -11.26 -6.59 23.30
C PRO A 135 -10.28 -6.75 24.48
N ASN A 136 -9.82 -5.63 25.03
CA ASN A 136 -9.60 -5.41 26.47
C ASN A 136 -9.02 -4.00 26.70
N GLU A 137 -9.87 -2.99 26.55
CA GLU A 137 -9.79 -1.85 27.46
C GLU A 137 -11.11 -1.79 28.22
N VAL A 138 -10.97 -1.57 29.53
CA VAL A 138 -11.99 -1.46 30.57
C VAL A 138 -12.49 -2.79 31.16
N VAL A 139 -11.75 -3.30 32.14
CA VAL A 139 -12.37 -3.73 33.40
C VAL A 139 -11.67 -2.95 34.53
N HIS A 140 -12.52 -2.32 35.34
CA HIS A 140 -12.26 -1.40 36.46
C HIS A 140 -11.19 -1.85 37.45
#